data_AF-A0A7S1MQ27-F1
#
_entry.id   AF-A0A7S1MQ27-F1
#
_cell.length_a   1.000
_cell.length_b   1.000
_cell.length_c   1.000
_cell.angle_alpha   90.00
_cell.angle_beta   90.00
_cell.angle_gamma   90.00
#
_symmetry.space_group_name_H-M   'P 1'
#
loop_
_entity.id
_entity.type
_entity.pdbx_description
1 polymer ?
#
loop_
_entity_poly.entity_id
_entity_poly.type
_entity_poly.pdbx_seq_one_letter_code
_entity_poly.pdbx_strand_id
1 'polypeptide(L)'
;AGKCRGPHLVLAPLSIVREWTESAATFLPSLKVGRFDELEDKTAKGTRGFDLLLLAIHRARNFASELQQTQWDFVVVDEAHKAVSNPNTQTAAAIIAIPFKSRLVLTGTPLNNDIQELWALLNFINPRVFGNRDSFEDVFRKPFAGTIAHEKDVALDDEERQVLVLRMHQILRPFMLRRTKRDIDASLRITFHNITCPLSAVQALLLKQLRADGTLPAVLAGDKVGVRHITGKEALAQAVCNHPFNVPFFTQAMAAAHPEAAA
;
A
#
# COMPACT_ATOMS: atom_id res chain seq x y z
N ALA A 1 -24.82 -28.13 -0.25
CA ALA A 1 -23.78 -27.13 -0.57
C ALA A 1 -24.36 -26.14 -1.57
N GLY A 2 -24.38 -24.85 -1.26
CA GLY A 2 -24.95 -23.83 -2.14
C GLY A 2 -24.20 -23.80 -3.47
N LYS A 3 -24.92 -23.87 -4.60
CA LYS A 3 -24.33 -23.65 -5.92
C LYS A 3 -23.84 -22.21 -5.97
N CYS A 4 -22.54 -21.97 -5.79
CA CYS A 4 -21.90 -20.69 -6.09
C CYS A 4 -22.02 -20.46 -7.60
N ARG A 5 -23.07 -19.77 -8.02
CA ARG A 5 -23.20 -19.33 -9.41
C ARG A 5 -22.41 -18.03 -9.51
N GLY A 6 -21.22 -18.09 -10.09
CA GLY A 6 -20.41 -16.91 -10.38
C GLY A 6 -21.08 -15.94 -11.38
N PRO A 7 -20.34 -14.94 -11.88
CA PRO A 7 -18.89 -14.83 -11.80
C PRO A 7 -18.39 -14.07 -10.57
N HIS A 8 -17.30 -14.58 -9.98
CA HIS A 8 -16.53 -13.91 -8.91
C HIS A 8 -15.22 -13.34 -9.48
N LEU A 9 -14.75 -12.23 -8.92
CA LEU A 9 -13.51 -11.56 -9.32
C LEU A 9 -12.54 -11.49 -8.13
N VAL A 10 -11.28 -11.84 -8.36
CA VAL A 10 -10.18 -11.58 -7.44
C VAL A 10 -9.17 -10.66 -8.12
N LEU A 11 -8.93 -9.51 -7.49
CA LEU A 11 -7.90 -8.55 -7.87
C LEU A 11 -6.72 -8.71 -6.93
N ALA A 12 -5.55 -9.06 -7.46
CA ALA A 12 -4.35 -9.30 -6.65
C ALA A 12 -3.10 -8.66 -7.25
N PRO A 13 -2.05 -8.36 -6.46
CA PRO A 13 -0.74 -7.99 -7.01
C PRO A 13 -0.26 -9.01 -8.05
N LEU A 14 0.38 -8.53 -9.13
CA LEU A 14 0.84 -9.38 -10.22
C LEU A 14 1.72 -10.54 -9.74
N SER A 15 2.54 -10.28 -8.74
CA SER A 15 3.48 -11.23 -8.14
C SER A 15 2.83 -12.43 -7.46
N ILE A 16 1.53 -12.38 -7.16
CA ILE A 16 0.82 -13.46 -6.47
C ILE A 16 -0.36 -14.04 -7.26
N VAL A 17 -0.62 -13.56 -8.48
CA VAL A 17 -1.74 -14.04 -9.31
C VAL A 17 -1.58 -15.53 -9.63
N ARG A 18 -0.33 -15.99 -9.85
CA ARG A 18 -0.06 -17.41 -10.13
C ARG A 18 -0.36 -18.29 -8.92
N GLU A 19 0.05 -17.85 -7.75
CA GLU A 19 -0.16 -18.51 -6.46
C GLU A 19 -1.66 -18.60 -6.14
N TRP A 20 -2.43 -17.57 -6.46
CA TRP A 20 -3.90 -17.60 -6.39
C TRP A 20 -4.50 -18.66 -7.32
N THR A 21 -4.03 -18.77 -8.56
CA THR A 21 -4.48 -19.79 -9.52
C THR A 21 -4.18 -21.21 -9.02
N GLU A 22 -2.94 -21.46 -8.59
CA GLU A 22 -2.49 -22.76 -8.07
C GLU A 22 -3.25 -23.16 -6.80
N SER A 23 -3.47 -22.20 -5.90
CA SER A 23 -4.26 -22.41 -4.68
C SER A 23 -5.72 -22.70 -4.99
N ALA A 24 -6.32 -21.99 -5.95
CA ALA A 24 -7.70 -22.24 -6.35
C ALA A 24 -7.86 -23.63 -6.99
N ALA A 25 -6.91 -24.08 -7.80
CA ALA A 25 -6.92 -25.44 -8.34
C ALA A 25 -6.81 -26.52 -7.22
N THR A 26 -6.03 -26.23 -6.17
CA THR A 26 -5.83 -27.15 -5.05
C THR A 26 -7.02 -27.21 -4.10
N PHE A 27 -7.51 -26.04 -3.66
CA PHE A 27 -8.54 -25.94 -2.62
C PHE A 27 -9.97 -25.89 -3.16
N LEU A 28 -10.14 -25.51 -4.43
CA LEU A 28 -11.44 -25.34 -5.09
C LEU A 28 -11.50 -26.07 -6.45
N PRO A 29 -11.17 -27.38 -6.51
CA PRO A 29 -11.01 -28.11 -7.79
C PRO A 29 -12.29 -28.20 -8.62
N SER A 30 -13.46 -27.99 -8.00
CA SER A 30 -14.76 -28.00 -8.70
C SER A 30 -15.10 -26.68 -9.41
N LEU A 31 -14.37 -25.60 -9.14
CA LEU A 31 -14.63 -24.30 -9.74
C LEU A 31 -13.88 -24.14 -11.05
N LYS A 32 -14.54 -23.57 -12.05
CA LYS A 32 -13.88 -23.15 -13.27
C LYS A 32 -13.20 -21.79 -13.06
N VAL A 33 -11.90 -21.85 -12.80
CA VAL A 33 -11.04 -20.69 -12.56
C VAL A 33 -10.37 -20.25 -13.87
N GLY A 34 -10.26 -18.95 -14.10
CA GLY A 34 -9.55 -18.40 -15.26
C GLY A 34 -8.93 -17.04 -14.96
N ARG A 35 -8.14 -16.54 -15.91
CA ARG A 35 -7.59 -15.18 -15.87
C ARG A 35 -8.39 -14.26 -16.78
N PHE A 36 -8.84 -13.13 -16.24
CA PHE A 36 -9.68 -12.18 -16.97
C PHE A 36 -8.95 -11.58 -18.18
N ASP A 37 -7.66 -11.28 -18.04
CA ASP A 37 -6.87 -10.67 -19.11
C ASP A 37 -6.61 -11.61 -20.30
N GLU A 38 -6.69 -12.91 -20.07
CA GLU A 38 -6.49 -13.98 -21.06
C GLU A 38 -7.79 -14.44 -21.75
N LEU A 39 -8.95 -13.93 -21.32
CA LEU A 39 -10.22 -14.24 -21.97
C LEU A 39 -10.26 -13.70 -23.39
N GLU A 40 -10.71 -14.53 -24.34
CA GLU A 40 -11.00 -14.10 -25.72
C GLU A 40 -12.16 -13.09 -25.73
N ASP A 41 -13.28 -13.46 -25.09
CA ASP A 41 -14.43 -12.59 -24.87
C ASP A 41 -14.40 -12.04 -23.43
N LYS A 42 -14.09 -10.75 -23.29
CA LYS A 42 -14.05 -10.04 -22.00
C LYS A 42 -15.40 -9.43 -21.61
N THR A 43 -16.44 -9.60 -22.43
CA THR A 43 -17.78 -9.10 -22.12
C THR A 43 -18.45 -9.93 -21.03
N ALA A 44 -19.61 -9.48 -20.55
CA ALA A 44 -20.42 -10.21 -19.57
C ALA A 44 -20.84 -11.62 -20.02
N LYS A 45 -20.76 -11.95 -21.32
CA LYS A 45 -21.05 -13.29 -21.83
C LYS A 45 -19.86 -14.23 -21.60
N GLY A 46 -18.65 -13.81 -21.98
CA GLY A 46 -17.44 -14.58 -21.76
C GLY A 46 -17.15 -14.83 -20.27
N THR A 47 -17.44 -13.86 -19.40
CA THR A 47 -17.22 -14.03 -17.95
C THR A 47 -18.13 -15.07 -17.30
N ARG A 48 -19.37 -15.26 -17.80
CA ARG A 48 -20.32 -16.28 -17.30
C ARG A 48 -19.85 -17.72 -17.51
N GLY A 49 -18.85 -17.92 -18.37
CA GLY A 49 -18.23 -19.22 -18.58
C GLY A 49 -17.32 -19.66 -17.44
N PHE A 50 -17.09 -18.83 -16.42
CA PHE A 50 -16.17 -19.08 -15.30
C PHE A 50 -16.86 -18.81 -13.96
N ASP A 51 -16.46 -19.56 -12.94
CA ASP A 51 -16.92 -19.33 -11.57
C ASP A 51 -16.07 -18.26 -10.88
N LEU A 52 -14.76 -18.27 -11.13
CA LEU A 52 -13.79 -17.36 -10.55
C LEU A 52 -12.83 -16.83 -11.62
N LEU A 53 -12.70 -15.51 -11.68
CA LEU A 53 -11.75 -14.82 -12.55
C LEU A 53 -10.72 -14.05 -11.74
N LEU A 54 -9.46 -14.19 -12.14
CA LEU A 54 -8.31 -13.54 -11.54
C LEU A 54 -7.83 -12.42 -12.46
N LEU A 55 -7.47 -11.28 -11.87
CA LEU A 55 -6.87 -10.16 -12.60
C LEU A 55 -5.81 -9.47 -11.75
N ALA A 56 -4.68 -9.13 -12.35
CA ALA A 56 -3.68 -8.30 -11.69
C ALA A 56 -4.27 -6.91 -11.41
N ILE A 57 -4.18 -6.45 -10.16
CA ILE A 57 -4.90 -5.27 -9.67
C ILE A 57 -4.63 -4.00 -10.51
N HIS A 58 -3.38 -3.78 -10.92
CA HIS A 58 -2.98 -2.64 -11.75
C HIS A 58 -3.55 -2.68 -13.17
N ARG A 59 -3.95 -3.86 -13.67
CA ARG A 59 -4.58 -4.04 -14.99
C ARG A 59 -6.07 -3.70 -14.99
N ALA A 60 -6.70 -3.52 -13.83
CA ALA A 60 -8.11 -3.13 -13.75
C ALA A 60 -8.41 -1.85 -14.56
N ARG A 61 -7.47 -0.89 -14.58
CA ARG A 61 -7.59 0.34 -15.39
C ARG A 61 -7.66 0.10 -16.89
N ASN A 62 -7.04 -0.98 -17.39
CA ASN A 62 -6.99 -1.30 -18.82
C ASN A 62 -8.30 -1.93 -19.31
N PHE A 63 -9.10 -2.48 -18.39
CA PHE A 63 -10.34 -3.22 -18.70
C PHE A 63 -11.54 -2.62 -17.97
N ALA A 64 -11.51 -1.32 -17.68
CA ALA A 64 -12.49 -0.67 -16.83
C ALA A 64 -13.92 -0.80 -17.40
N SER A 65 -14.08 -0.67 -18.73
CA SER A 65 -15.37 -0.80 -19.40
C SER A 65 -15.93 -2.22 -19.35
N GLU A 66 -15.10 -3.23 -19.55
CA GLU A 66 -15.48 -4.64 -19.59
C GLU A 66 -15.82 -5.15 -18.19
N LEU A 67 -15.02 -4.76 -17.19
CA LEU A 67 -15.28 -5.06 -15.79
C LEU A 67 -16.62 -4.47 -15.32
N GLN A 68 -17.02 -3.30 -15.85
CA GLN A 68 -18.29 -2.63 -15.55
C GLN A 68 -19.51 -3.28 -16.23
N GLN A 69 -19.32 -4.00 -17.34
CA GLN A 69 -20.42 -4.68 -18.03
C GLN A 69 -20.89 -5.94 -17.28
N THR A 70 -20.04 -6.50 -16.41
CA THR A 70 -20.33 -7.73 -15.67
C THR A 70 -20.83 -7.40 -14.27
N GLN A 71 -21.98 -7.97 -13.88
CA GLN A 71 -22.45 -7.93 -12.49
C GLN A 71 -21.73 -9.03 -11.71
N TRP A 72 -20.76 -8.66 -10.87
CA TRP A 72 -19.98 -9.62 -10.10
C TRP A 72 -20.69 -10.01 -8.80
N ASP A 73 -20.71 -11.29 -8.49
CA ASP A 73 -21.33 -11.78 -7.27
C ASP A 73 -20.44 -11.52 -6.05
N PHE A 74 -19.13 -11.63 -6.24
CA PHE A 74 -18.15 -11.34 -5.21
C PHE A 74 -16.91 -10.72 -5.83
N VAL A 75 -16.43 -9.63 -5.25
CA VAL A 75 -15.16 -8.99 -5.63
C VAL A 75 -14.21 -9.02 -4.44
N VAL A 76 -13.08 -9.73 -4.58
CA VAL A 76 -11.99 -9.72 -3.62
C VAL A 76 -10.90 -8.79 -4.11
N VAL A 77 -10.42 -7.91 -3.25
CA VAL A 77 -9.27 -7.05 -3.54
C VAL A 77 -8.17 -7.35 -2.53
N ASP A 78 -7.13 -8.00 -3.00
CA ASP A 78 -5.95 -8.32 -2.23
C ASP A 78 -4.95 -7.16 -2.24
N GLU A 79 -4.34 -6.92 -1.08
CA GLU A 79 -3.53 -5.74 -0.79
C GLU A 79 -4.18 -4.42 -1.22
N ALA A 80 -5.48 -4.28 -0.93
CA ALA A 80 -6.28 -3.16 -1.44
C ALA A 80 -5.70 -1.79 -1.09
N HIS A 81 -5.04 -1.68 0.07
CA HIS A 81 -4.37 -0.45 0.50
C HIS A 81 -3.37 0.09 -0.55
N LYS A 82 -2.74 -0.77 -1.36
CA LYS A 82 -1.81 -0.34 -2.41
C LYS A 82 -2.51 0.26 -3.62
N ALA A 83 -3.77 -0.09 -3.85
CA ALA A 83 -4.50 0.25 -5.06
C ALA A 83 -5.60 1.29 -4.84
N VAL A 84 -6.19 1.36 -3.64
CA VAL A 84 -7.32 2.27 -3.34
C VAL A 84 -6.98 3.37 -2.34
N SER A 85 -5.75 3.43 -1.80
CA SER A 85 -5.34 4.50 -0.87
C SER A 85 -5.48 5.89 -1.46
N ASN A 86 -5.14 6.03 -2.75
CA ASN A 86 -5.35 7.26 -3.51
C ASN A 86 -6.49 7.09 -4.52
N PRO A 87 -7.71 7.57 -4.20
CA PRO A 87 -8.87 7.43 -5.07
C PRO A 87 -8.74 8.18 -6.40
N ASN A 88 -7.79 9.12 -6.52
CA ASN A 88 -7.54 9.87 -7.76
C ASN A 88 -6.76 9.06 -8.81
N THR A 89 -6.27 7.86 -8.46
CA THR A 89 -5.57 7.01 -9.43
C THR A 89 -6.55 6.35 -10.38
N GLN A 90 -6.15 6.18 -11.65
CA GLN A 90 -6.97 5.48 -12.65
C GLN A 90 -7.32 4.05 -12.21
N THR A 91 -6.40 3.38 -11.51
CA THR A 91 -6.62 2.05 -10.96
C THR A 91 -7.70 2.07 -9.89
N ALA A 92 -7.62 2.98 -8.91
CA ALA A 92 -8.66 3.11 -7.87
C ALA A 92 -10.02 3.41 -8.50
N ALA A 93 -10.09 4.37 -9.42
CA ALA A 93 -11.32 4.73 -10.12
C ALA A 93 -11.94 3.52 -10.85
N ALA A 94 -11.13 2.74 -11.56
CA ALA A 94 -11.57 1.55 -12.27
C ALA A 94 -12.12 0.47 -11.30
N ILE A 95 -11.44 0.23 -10.18
CA ILE A 95 -11.85 -0.77 -9.17
C ILE A 95 -13.13 -0.31 -8.44
N ILE A 96 -13.24 0.97 -8.09
CA ILE A 96 -14.43 1.55 -7.45
C ILE A 96 -15.67 1.38 -8.33
N ALA A 97 -15.51 1.54 -9.65
CA ALA A 97 -16.61 1.46 -10.61
C ALA A 97 -17.12 0.03 -10.88
N ILE A 98 -16.40 -1.02 -10.46
CA ILE A 98 -16.80 -2.43 -10.69
C ILE A 98 -18.12 -2.72 -9.95
N PRO A 99 -19.19 -3.16 -10.63
CA PRO A 99 -20.44 -3.57 -10.00
C PRO A 99 -20.28 -4.85 -9.20
N PHE A 100 -20.84 -4.90 -7.98
CA PHE A 100 -20.70 -6.04 -7.09
C PHE A 100 -21.96 -6.27 -6.24
N LYS A 101 -22.25 -7.53 -5.89
CA LYS A 101 -23.21 -7.86 -4.82
C LYS A 101 -22.55 -7.87 -3.44
N SER A 102 -21.31 -8.35 -3.36
CA SER A 102 -20.53 -8.42 -2.14
C SER A 102 -19.05 -8.18 -2.44
N ARG A 103 -18.33 -7.59 -1.47
CA ARG A 103 -16.92 -7.23 -1.64
C ARG A 103 -16.14 -7.61 -0.38
N LEU A 104 -14.93 -8.10 -0.58
CA LEU A 104 -13.96 -8.39 0.48
C LEU A 104 -12.65 -7.67 0.18
N VAL A 105 -12.09 -7.06 1.20
CA VAL A 105 -10.78 -6.42 1.15
C VAL A 105 -9.83 -7.20 2.03
N LEU A 106 -8.68 -7.59 1.46
CA LEU A 106 -7.58 -8.19 2.18
C LEU A 106 -6.43 -7.19 2.24
N THR A 107 -5.79 -7.09 3.40
CA THR A 107 -4.63 -6.23 3.60
C THR A 107 -3.77 -6.77 4.73
N GLY A 108 -2.47 -6.91 4.48
CA GLY A 108 -1.51 -7.30 5.51
C GLY A 108 -1.17 -6.17 6.49
N THR A 109 -1.27 -4.92 6.02
CA THR A 109 -0.94 -3.70 6.75
C THR A 109 -2.15 -2.76 6.69
N PRO A 110 -3.09 -2.85 7.64
CA PRO A 110 -4.39 -2.19 7.48
C PRO A 110 -4.29 -0.66 7.39
N LEU A 111 -3.24 -0.04 7.93
CA LEU A 111 -3.13 1.41 8.07
C LEU A 111 -1.65 1.83 8.12
N ASN A 112 -1.21 2.61 7.14
CA ASN A 112 -0.19 3.63 7.41
C ASN A 112 -0.91 4.78 8.13
N ASN A 113 -0.20 5.62 8.89
CA ASN A 113 -0.75 6.64 9.78
C ASN A 113 -1.51 7.82 9.09
N ASP A 114 -2.22 7.58 7.98
CA ASP A 114 -2.98 8.57 7.24
C ASP A 114 -4.49 8.27 7.28
N ILE A 115 -5.23 9.17 7.92
CA ILE A 115 -6.70 9.15 8.03
C ILE A 115 -7.35 9.17 6.64
N GLN A 116 -6.70 9.79 5.64
CA GLN A 116 -7.19 9.83 4.26
C GLN A 116 -7.15 8.46 3.60
N GLU A 117 -6.07 7.69 3.80
CA GLU A 117 -5.96 6.31 3.29
C GLU A 117 -7.02 5.42 3.93
N LEU A 118 -7.29 5.59 5.23
CA LEU A 118 -8.36 4.86 5.91
C LEU A 118 -9.73 5.20 5.34
N TRP A 119 -10.02 6.49 5.18
CA TRP A 119 -11.29 6.93 4.59
C TRP A 119 -11.46 6.32 3.21
N ALA A 120 -10.42 6.35 2.37
CA ALA A 120 -10.46 5.78 1.03
C ALA A 120 -10.77 4.28 1.06
N LEU A 121 -10.14 3.52 1.96
CA LEU A 121 -10.41 2.09 2.15
C LEU A 121 -11.87 1.84 2.62
N LEU A 122 -12.37 2.64 3.56
CA LEU A 122 -13.72 2.49 4.11
C LEU A 122 -14.80 2.91 3.13
N ASN A 123 -14.60 4.02 2.43
CA ASN A 123 -15.41 4.45 1.31
C ASN A 123 -15.47 3.36 0.24
N PHE A 124 -14.33 2.72 -0.04
CA PHE A 124 -14.27 1.60 -0.95
C PHE A 124 -15.07 0.37 -0.47
N ILE A 125 -15.04 0.04 0.82
CA ILE A 125 -15.81 -1.09 1.39
C ILE A 125 -17.31 -0.79 1.37
N ASN A 126 -17.72 0.40 1.83
CA ASN A 126 -19.12 0.79 1.92
C ASN A 126 -19.30 2.29 1.64
N PRO A 127 -19.49 2.67 0.36
CA PRO A 127 -19.61 4.08 -0.02
C PRO A 127 -20.90 4.73 0.51
N ARG A 128 -21.92 3.94 0.89
CA ARG A 128 -23.18 4.47 1.46
C ARG A 128 -22.98 5.03 2.87
N VAL A 129 -22.10 4.41 3.65
CA VAL A 129 -21.80 4.83 5.03
C VAL A 129 -20.70 5.88 5.04
N PHE A 130 -19.68 5.71 4.20
CA PHE A 130 -18.46 6.54 4.20
C PHE A 130 -18.37 7.48 2.99
N GLY A 131 -19.51 7.85 2.39
CA GLY A 131 -19.57 8.63 1.15
C GLY A 131 -19.05 10.05 1.27
N ASN A 132 -19.25 10.70 2.42
CA ASN A 132 -18.81 12.07 2.64
C ASN A 132 -17.48 12.10 3.40
N ARG A 133 -16.41 12.50 2.69
CA ARG A 133 -15.07 12.68 3.25
C ARG A 133 -15.03 13.73 4.36
N ASP A 134 -15.68 14.88 4.16
CA ASP A 134 -15.66 15.99 5.11
C ASP A 134 -16.39 15.60 6.40
N SER A 135 -17.50 14.86 6.30
CA SER A 135 -18.19 14.33 7.47
C SER A 135 -17.36 13.29 8.22
N PHE A 136 -16.62 12.44 7.50
CA PHE A 136 -15.69 11.51 8.12
C PHE A 136 -14.60 12.28 8.86
N GLU A 137 -13.92 13.19 8.17
CA GLU A 137 -12.88 14.04 8.72
C GLU A 137 -13.37 14.83 9.93
N ASP A 138 -14.58 15.35 9.89
CA ASP A 138 -15.25 16.01 11.00
C ASP A 138 -15.47 15.07 12.20
N VAL A 139 -16.00 13.87 12.01
CA VAL A 139 -16.24 12.91 13.12
C VAL A 139 -14.93 12.46 13.76
N PHE A 140 -13.86 12.36 12.98
CA PHE A 140 -12.54 11.93 13.47
C PHE A 140 -11.68 13.09 13.99
N ARG A 141 -11.84 14.32 13.49
CA ARG A 141 -11.07 15.51 13.93
C ARG A 141 -11.80 16.39 14.94
N LYS A 142 -13.13 16.57 14.86
CA LYS A 142 -13.89 17.44 15.79
C LYS A 142 -13.81 17.06 17.27
N PRO A 143 -13.69 15.78 17.67
CA PRO A 143 -13.47 15.44 19.07
C PRO A 143 -12.19 16.03 19.65
N PHE A 144 -11.24 16.41 18.80
CA PHE A 144 -9.98 17.06 19.15
C PHE A 144 -10.02 18.57 18.86
N ALA A 145 -10.96 19.05 18.04
CA ALA A 145 -11.17 20.49 17.84
C ALA A 145 -11.60 21.22 19.13
N GLY A 146 -12.16 20.52 20.12
CA GLY A 146 -12.51 21.08 21.43
C GLY A 146 -11.32 21.39 22.34
N THR A 147 -10.16 20.75 22.13
CA THR A 147 -8.87 21.11 22.76
C THR A 147 -8.10 22.13 21.93
N ILE A 148 -8.49 22.35 20.68
CA ILE A 148 -7.83 23.18 19.67
C ILE A 148 -8.71 24.41 19.39
N ALA A 149 -8.91 25.26 20.40
CA ALA A 149 -9.57 26.56 20.21
C ALA A 149 -8.66 27.62 19.56
N HIS A 150 -7.41 27.28 19.22
CA HIS A 150 -6.48 28.21 18.61
C HIS A 150 -5.81 27.62 17.37
N GLU A 151 -6.27 28.16 16.24
CA GLU A 151 -5.52 28.37 15.00
C GLU A 151 -4.99 27.16 14.23
N LYS A 152 -4.86 27.42 12.92
CA LYS A 152 -4.44 26.52 11.87
C LYS A 152 -3.12 25.83 12.24
N ASP A 153 -3.03 24.53 11.96
CA ASP A 153 -1.81 23.71 11.99
C ASP A 153 -1.13 23.49 13.35
N VAL A 154 -1.90 23.25 14.42
CA VAL A 154 -1.33 22.65 15.63
C VAL A 154 -1.23 21.13 15.43
N ALA A 155 0.00 20.62 15.36
CA ALA A 155 0.28 19.19 15.33
C ALA A 155 -0.31 18.54 16.60
N LEU A 156 -1.27 17.63 16.42
CA LEU A 156 -1.80 16.78 17.49
C LEU A 156 -0.65 16.17 18.29
N ASP A 157 -0.73 16.20 19.62
CA ASP A 157 0.22 15.52 20.48
C ASP A 157 0.16 13.99 20.26
N ASP A 158 1.25 13.28 20.56
CA ASP A 158 1.33 11.84 20.30
C ASP A 158 0.30 11.05 21.14
N GLU A 159 -0.07 11.55 22.33
CA GLU A 159 -1.14 10.97 23.15
C GLU A 159 -2.53 11.16 22.51
N GLU A 160 -2.84 12.36 22.02
CA GLU A 160 -4.10 12.65 21.33
C GLU A 160 -4.24 11.80 20.05
N ARG A 161 -3.14 11.64 19.31
CA ARG A 161 -3.09 10.73 18.15
C ARG A 161 -3.38 9.29 18.53
N GLN A 162 -2.82 8.79 19.63
CA GLN A 162 -3.09 7.43 20.11
C GLN A 162 -4.56 7.23 20.49
N VAL A 163 -5.16 8.18 21.20
CA VAL A 163 -6.59 8.13 21.55
C VAL A 163 -7.47 8.12 20.30
N LEU A 164 -7.14 8.94 19.30
CA LEU A 164 -7.82 8.92 18.00
C LEU A 164 -7.73 7.56 17.33
N VAL A 165 -6.52 7.00 17.24
CA VAL A 165 -6.28 5.67 16.65
C VAL A 165 -7.09 4.58 17.37
N LEU A 166 -7.15 4.60 18.70
CA LEU A 166 -7.96 3.65 19.48
C LEU A 166 -9.46 3.78 19.17
N ARG A 167 -9.99 5.01 19.07
CA ARG A 167 -11.39 5.25 18.71
C ARG A 167 -11.70 4.79 17.29
N MET A 168 -10.77 5.00 16.36
CA MET A 168 -10.88 4.47 15.00
C MET A 168 -10.96 2.94 15.02
N HIS A 169 -10.07 2.27 15.75
CA HIS A 169 -10.10 0.81 15.87
C HIS A 169 -11.42 0.28 16.44
N GLN A 170 -12.05 1.00 17.37
CA GLN A 170 -13.37 0.61 17.90
C GLN A 170 -14.47 0.68 16.83
N ILE A 171 -14.49 1.74 16.03
CA ILE A 171 -15.45 1.92 14.92
C ILE A 171 -15.21 0.89 13.81
N LEU A 172 -13.94 0.56 13.56
CA LEU A 172 -13.53 -0.41 12.54
C LEU A 172 -13.80 -1.87 12.94
N ARG A 173 -13.88 -2.17 14.23
CA ARG A 173 -14.04 -3.54 14.76
C ARG A 173 -15.14 -4.37 14.09
N PRO A 174 -16.37 -3.87 13.83
CA PRO A 174 -17.39 -4.63 13.12
C PRO A 174 -17.07 -4.88 11.63
N PHE A 175 -16.21 -4.07 11.02
CA PHE A 175 -15.85 -4.17 9.59
C PHE A 175 -14.51 -4.88 9.35
N MET A 176 -13.72 -5.08 10.41
CA MET A 176 -12.36 -5.59 10.32
C MET A 176 -12.20 -6.84 11.18
N LEU A 177 -11.89 -7.96 10.53
CA LEU A 177 -11.41 -9.15 11.21
C LEU A 177 -9.88 -9.11 11.24
N ARG A 178 -9.31 -8.77 12.40
CA ARG A 178 -7.86 -8.80 12.63
C ARG A 178 -7.51 -9.94 13.59
N ARG A 179 -6.55 -10.77 13.19
CA ARG A 179 -5.92 -11.80 14.05
C ARG A 179 -4.42 -11.52 14.14
N THR A 180 -3.86 -11.74 15.31
CA THR A 180 -2.42 -11.69 15.56
C THR A 180 -1.84 -13.11 15.49
N LYS A 181 -0.53 -13.25 15.25
CA LYS A 181 0.13 -14.57 15.27
C LYS A 181 -0.06 -15.29 16.61
N ARG A 182 -0.12 -14.53 17.71
CA ARG A 182 -0.39 -15.06 19.06
C ARG A 182 -1.80 -15.68 19.18
N ASP A 183 -2.78 -15.17 18.44
CA ASP A 183 -4.14 -15.70 18.44
C ASP A 183 -4.24 -17.05 17.69
N ILE A 184 -3.25 -17.36 16.85
CA ILE A 184 -3.22 -18.56 15.99
C ILE A 184 -2.33 -19.62 16.61
N ASP A 185 -1.11 -19.24 16.99
CA ASP A 185 -0.13 -20.15 17.58
C ASP A 185 0.82 -19.38 18.50
N ALA A 186 0.71 -19.63 19.81
CA ALA A 186 1.54 -19.01 20.84
C ALA A 186 3.02 -19.46 20.78
N SER A 187 3.34 -20.53 20.05
CA SER A 187 4.71 -21.05 19.89
C SER A 187 5.54 -20.26 18.86
N LEU A 188 4.89 -19.50 17.97
CA LEU A 188 5.57 -18.70 16.97
C LEU A 188 6.29 -17.50 17.60
N ARG A 189 7.60 -17.61 17.77
CA ARG A 189 8.47 -16.53 18.24
C ARG A 189 8.85 -15.62 17.08
N ILE A 190 8.63 -14.32 17.21
CA ILE A 190 9.17 -13.30 16.30
C ILE A 190 10.43 -12.75 16.97
N THR A 191 11.60 -12.92 16.35
CA THR A 191 12.86 -12.32 16.80
C THR A 191 13.18 -11.11 15.94
N PHE A 192 13.57 -10.01 16.58
CA PHE A 192 14.06 -8.81 15.92
C PHE A 192 15.54 -8.67 16.24
N HIS A 193 16.36 -8.47 15.22
CA HIS A 193 17.80 -8.24 15.38
C HIS A 193 18.13 -6.85 14.86
N ASN A 194 18.57 -5.97 15.75
CA ASN A 194 19.07 -4.65 15.39
C ASN A 194 20.60 -4.72 15.37
N ILE A 195 21.17 -4.76 14.16
CA ILE A 195 22.62 -4.79 13.96
C ILE A 195 23.05 -3.40 13.51
N THR A 196 23.82 -2.71 14.35
CA THR A 196 24.41 -1.42 13.99
C THR A 196 25.70 -1.67 13.23
N CYS A 197 25.76 -1.21 11.99
CA CYS A 197 26.95 -1.32 11.14
C CYS A 197 27.75 -0.01 11.16
N PRO A 198 29.06 -0.03 11.45
CA PRO A 198 29.90 1.17 11.33
C PRO A 198 30.11 1.53 9.86
N LEU A 199 30.32 2.82 9.59
CA LEU A 199 30.69 3.31 8.26
C LEU A 199 32.13 2.92 7.95
N SER A 200 32.41 2.57 6.69
CA SER A 200 33.78 2.48 6.20
C SER A 200 34.45 3.86 6.11
N ALA A 201 35.78 3.91 6.08
CA ALA A 201 36.53 5.16 5.99
C ALA A 201 36.13 5.99 4.75
N VAL A 202 35.90 5.33 3.60
CA VAL A 202 35.47 5.98 2.36
C VAL A 202 34.07 6.57 2.49
N GLN A 203 33.12 5.82 3.06
CA GLN A 203 31.75 6.31 3.30
C GLN A 203 31.74 7.50 4.27
N ALA A 204 32.54 7.45 5.33
CA ALA A 204 32.65 8.53 6.30
C ALA A 204 33.21 9.81 5.66
N LEU A 205 34.23 9.67 4.80
CA LEU A 205 34.83 10.80 4.08
C LEU A 205 33.84 11.41 3.08
N LEU A 206 33.16 10.58 2.28
CA LEU A 206 32.14 11.02 1.34
C LEU A 206 30.98 11.75 2.05
N LEU A 207 30.47 11.19 3.15
CA LEU A 207 29.43 11.86 3.94
C LEU A 207 29.93 13.19 4.50
N LYS A 208 31.17 13.26 5.00
CA LYS A 208 31.76 14.51 5.51
C LYS A 208 31.85 15.57 4.42
N GLN A 209 32.27 15.18 3.21
CA GLN A 209 32.35 16.08 2.06
C GLN A 209 30.96 16.56 1.62
N LEU A 210 29.98 15.65 1.51
CA LEU A 210 28.61 16.00 1.17
C LEU A 210 27.95 16.91 2.24
N ARG A 211 28.37 16.84 3.50
CA ARG A 211 27.95 17.77 4.56
C ARG A 211 28.55 19.15 4.32
N ALA A 212 29.84 19.22 4.01
CA ALA A 212 30.54 20.48 3.73
C ALA A 212 29.96 21.19 2.49
N ASP A 213 29.60 20.43 1.46
CA ASP A 213 29.02 20.95 0.21
C ASP A 213 27.54 21.37 0.36
N GLY A 214 26.96 21.31 1.57
CA GLY A 214 25.56 21.65 1.82
C GLY A 214 24.55 20.74 1.10
N THR A 215 25.02 19.61 0.59
CA THR A 215 24.25 18.68 -0.26
C THR A 215 23.50 17.65 0.59
N LEU A 216 23.82 17.50 1.87
CA LEU A 216 23.02 16.72 2.81
C LEU A 216 21.87 17.54 3.40
N PRO A 217 20.72 16.91 3.71
CA PRO A 217 19.59 17.61 4.30
C PRO A 217 19.92 18.01 5.74
N ALA A 218 19.47 19.21 6.13
CA ALA A 218 19.60 19.74 7.49
C ALA A 218 18.89 18.88 8.57
N VAL A 219 18.10 17.88 8.16
CA VAL A 219 17.54 16.82 9.04
C VAL A 219 18.65 16.01 9.75
N LEU A 220 19.78 15.75 9.07
CA LEU A 220 20.94 15.09 9.70
C LEU A 220 21.73 16.03 10.63
N ALA A 221 21.43 17.33 10.62
CA ALA A 221 21.98 18.33 11.53
C ALA A 221 21.06 18.60 12.74
N GLY A 222 19.86 18.00 12.79
CA GLY A 222 18.89 18.19 13.87
C GLY A 222 17.91 19.34 13.67
N ASP A 223 17.93 20.00 12.52
CA ASP A 223 17.06 21.15 12.24
C ASP A 223 15.70 20.72 11.65
N LYS A 224 14.63 21.36 12.11
CA LYS A 224 13.27 21.17 11.59
C LYS A 224 13.13 21.85 10.23
N VAL A 225 13.28 21.09 9.14
CA VAL A 225 13.11 21.60 7.76
C VAL A 225 11.77 21.14 7.16
N GLY A 226 11.12 22.01 6.38
CA GLY A 226 9.88 21.71 5.68
C GLY A 226 10.01 20.60 4.63
N VAL A 227 9.02 19.71 4.60
CA VAL A 227 8.97 18.39 3.91
C VAL A 227 9.30 18.40 2.40
N ARG A 228 9.23 19.54 1.72
CA ARG A 228 9.32 19.61 0.24
C ARG A 228 10.73 19.58 -0.38
N HIS A 229 11.80 19.79 0.38
CA HIS A 229 13.18 19.88 -0.15
C HIS A 229 14.12 18.73 0.29
N ILE A 230 13.56 17.70 0.92
CA ILE A 230 14.31 16.74 1.73
C ILE A 230 14.66 15.45 0.95
N THR A 231 13.88 15.09 -0.07
CA THR A 231 13.92 13.74 -0.69
C THR A 231 15.17 13.42 -1.50
N GLY A 232 15.69 14.37 -2.29
CA GLY A 232 16.87 14.12 -3.14
C GLY A 232 18.18 14.01 -2.35
N LYS A 233 18.31 14.80 -1.28
CA LYS A 233 19.51 14.86 -0.43
C LYS A 233 19.61 13.67 0.52
N GLU A 234 18.48 13.15 1.00
CA GLU A 234 18.42 11.92 1.81
C GLU A 234 18.74 10.69 0.99
N ALA A 235 18.24 10.62 -0.25
CA ALA A 235 18.51 9.50 -1.15
C ALA A 235 20.02 9.35 -1.42
N LEU A 236 20.77 10.47 -1.52
CA LEU A 236 22.22 10.44 -1.69
C LEU A 236 22.94 9.95 -0.43
N ALA A 237 22.50 10.38 0.76
CA ALA A 237 23.03 9.89 2.03
C ALA A 237 22.82 8.38 2.18
N GLN A 238 21.60 7.92 1.88
CA GLN A 238 21.24 6.50 1.86
C GLN A 238 22.07 5.72 0.83
N ALA A 239 22.27 6.28 -0.37
CA ALA A 239 23.10 5.69 -1.40
C ALA A 239 24.54 5.45 -0.91
N VAL A 240 25.18 6.44 -0.27
CA VAL A 240 26.52 6.31 0.32
C VAL A 240 26.55 5.23 1.40
N CYS A 241 25.58 5.23 2.32
CA CYS A 241 25.49 4.26 3.40
C CYS A 241 25.26 2.82 2.89
N ASN A 242 24.48 2.65 1.82
CA ASN A 242 24.24 1.34 1.20
C ASN A 242 25.47 0.85 0.44
N HIS A 243 26.03 1.66 -0.45
CA HIS A 243 27.25 1.35 -1.19
C HIS A 243 27.86 2.60 -1.86
N PRO A 244 29.16 2.90 -1.72
CA PRO A 244 29.80 4.08 -2.34
C PRO A 244 29.59 4.22 -3.86
N PHE A 245 29.57 3.12 -4.62
CA PHE A 245 29.31 3.13 -6.08
C PHE A 245 27.88 3.51 -6.49
N ASN A 246 26.94 3.61 -5.56
CA ASN A 246 25.62 4.17 -5.86
C ASN A 246 25.68 5.70 -6.06
N VAL A 247 26.85 6.30 -5.83
CA VAL A 247 27.10 7.73 -5.99
C VAL A 247 27.78 7.98 -7.34
N PRO A 248 27.09 8.62 -8.31
CA PRO A 248 27.59 8.72 -9.69
C PRO A 248 28.98 9.36 -9.82
N PHE A 249 29.27 10.41 -9.05
CA PHE A 249 30.58 11.07 -9.11
C PHE A 249 31.71 10.20 -8.54
N PHE A 250 31.42 9.38 -7.52
CA PHE A 250 32.42 8.47 -6.94
C PHE A 250 32.77 7.36 -7.92
N THR A 251 31.75 6.80 -8.59
CA THR A 251 31.95 5.79 -9.64
C THR A 251 32.76 6.35 -10.81
N GLN A 252 32.49 7.58 -11.24
CA GLN A 252 33.26 8.25 -12.29
C GLN A 252 34.71 8.53 -11.86
N ALA A 253 34.93 8.98 -10.62
CA ALA A 253 36.27 9.24 -10.10
C ALA A 253 37.11 7.96 -9.97
N MET A 254 36.51 6.86 -9.51
CA MET A 254 37.18 5.57 -9.41
C MET A 254 37.48 4.96 -10.79
N ALA A 255 36.57 5.09 -11.75
CA ALA A 255 36.80 4.67 -13.14
C ALA A 255 37.93 5.47 -13.81
N ALA A 256 38.05 6.77 -13.49
CA ALA A 256 39.14 7.61 -13.98
C ALA A 256 40.49 7.30 -13.30
N ALA A 257 40.48 6.90 -12.02
CA ALA A 257 41.69 6.58 -11.26
C ALA A 257 42.24 5.16 -11.53
N HIS A 258 41.37 4.21 -11.90
CA HIS A 258 41.74 2.83 -12.16
C HIS A 258 41.11 2.33 -13.48
N PRO A 259 41.63 2.77 -14.64
CA PRO A 259 41.10 2.40 -15.95
C PRO A 259 41.20 0.88 -16.26
N GLU A 260 42.08 0.15 -15.58
CA GLU A 260 42.30 -1.30 -15.78
C GLU A 260 41.26 -2.20 -15.09
N ALA A 261 40.47 -1.68 -14.13
CA ALA A 261 39.47 -2.45 -13.39
C ALA A 261 38.08 -2.48 -14.07
N ALA A 262 37.94 -1.84 -15.23
CA ALA A 262 36.69 -1.70 -15.98
C ALA A 262 36.61 -2.63 -17.22
N ALA A 263 37.56 -3.56 -17.38
CA ALA A 263 37.55 -4.65 -18.37
C ALA A 263 37.17 -5.98 -17.71
#